data_AF-A0A7S1XCB0-F1
#
_entry.id   AF-A0A7S1XCB0-F1
#
_cell.length_a   1.000
_cell.length_b   1.000
_cell.length_c   1.000
_cell.angle_alpha   90.00
_cell.angle_beta   90.00
_cell.angle_gamma   90.00
#
_symmetry.space_group_name_H-M   'P 1'
#
loop_
_entity.id
_entity.type
_entity.pdbx_description
1 polymer ?
#
loop_
_entity_poly.entity_id
_entity_poly.type
_entity_poly.pdbx_seq_one_letter_code
_entity_poly.pdbx_strand_id
1 'polypeptide(L)'
;MKPVFQKFQSVVITSGTLSPIDLYPKLLDFHPVAIQSLSMTLTRDCLCPVVLTRGTDQMPVSTKFEMRNDPGVVRNYGKMLVELSTVVPDGIVCFFVSYLYMDQIVTAWHEMGILQEIMQHKLVFIETQDVVETTLALDNYRRACDRGRGSMFFSVARGKVAEGIDFDRHYGRAVVMFGVPYQYTLSRILRARLEYLRE
;
A
#
# COMPACT_ATOMS: atom_id res chain seq x y z
N MET A 1 23.85 -10.17 9.86
CA MET A 1 24.11 -9.11 10.86
C MET A 1 25.20 -9.44 11.87
N LYS A 2 25.44 -10.72 12.23
CA LYS A 2 26.51 -11.14 13.15
C LYS A 2 27.88 -10.44 13.01
N PRO A 3 28.48 -10.28 11.81
CA PRO A 3 29.76 -9.57 11.67
C PRO A 3 29.67 -8.06 11.97
N VAL A 4 28.51 -7.45 11.75
CA VAL A 4 28.27 -6.03 12.05
C VAL A 4 28.28 -5.82 13.57
N PHE A 5 27.57 -6.68 14.31
CA PHE A 5 27.53 -6.62 15.77
C PHE A 5 28.89 -6.94 16.42
N GLN A 6 29.74 -7.75 15.76
CA GLN A 6 31.09 -8.04 16.25
C GLN A 6 32.10 -6.93 15.95
N LYS A 7 31.93 -6.22 14.82
CA LYS A 7 32.89 -5.21 14.36
C LYS A 7 32.68 -3.84 14.99
N PHE A 8 31.44 -3.48 15.31
CA PHE A 8 31.09 -2.15 15.80
C PHE A 8 30.65 -2.22 17.27
N GLN A 9 31.12 -1.26 18.08
CA GLN A 9 30.81 -1.20 19.52
C GLN A 9 29.33 -0.88 19.79
N SER A 10 28.71 -0.04 18.98
CA SER A 10 27.32 0.36 19.15
C SER A 10 26.65 0.50 17.80
N VAL A 11 25.54 -0.23 17.62
CA VAL A 11 24.73 -0.22 16.39
C VAL A 11 23.33 0.21 16.77
N VAL A 12 22.87 1.32 16.19
CA VAL A 12 21.53 1.86 16.43
C VAL A 12 20.67 1.54 15.21
N ILE A 13 19.58 0.79 15.44
CA ILE A 13 18.60 0.48 14.41
C ILE A 13 17.42 1.43 14.61
N THR A 14 17.12 2.23 13.58
CA THR A 14 15.98 3.15 13.59
C THR A 14 15.11 2.89 12.36
N SER A 15 13.79 2.86 12.56
CA SER A 15 12.82 2.89 11.47
C SER A 15 11.46 3.31 12.02
N GLY A 16 10.69 4.04 11.20
CA GLY A 16 9.37 4.56 11.58
C GLY A 16 8.23 3.55 11.50
N THR A 17 8.48 2.36 10.93
CA THR A 17 7.45 1.34 10.65
C THR A 17 7.73 0.00 11.34
N LEU A 18 8.71 -0.08 12.23
CA LEU A 18 9.01 -1.29 13.00
C LEU A 18 7.85 -1.62 13.93
N SER A 19 7.11 -2.67 13.61
CA SER A 19 6.05 -3.18 14.46
C SER A 19 5.80 -4.67 14.15
N PRO A 20 5.79 -5.56 15.16
CA PRO A 20 6.20 -5.36 16.55
C PRO A 20 7.72 -5.26 16.73
N ILE A 21 8.20 -4.33 17.55
CA ILE A 21 9.64 -4.09 17.76
C ILE A 21 10.38 -5.27 18.42
N ASP A 22 9.65 -6.12 19.17
CA ASP A 22 10.22 -7.28 19.88
C ASP A 22 10.60 -8.45 18.97
N LEU A 23 10.16 -8.42 17.71
CA LEU A 23 10.46 -9.48 16.74
C LEU A 23 11.92 -9.44 16.27
N TYR A 24 12.48 -8.25 16.09
CA TYR A 24 13.80 -8.07 15.49
C TYR A 24 14.95 -8.64 16.33
N PRO A 25 15.00 -8.45 17.67
CA PRO A 25 16.01 -9.08 18.52
C PRO A 25 16.01 -10.60 18.41
N LYS A 26 14.83 -11.22 18.37
CA LYS A 26 14.65 -12.67 18.24
C LYS A 26 15.10 -13.19 16.88
N LEU A 27 14.76 -12.47 15.81
CA LEU A 27 15.05 -12.91 14.44
C LEU A 27 16.51 -12.72 14.03
N LEU A 28 17.17 -11.67 14.54
CA LEU A 28 18.55 -11.33 14.19
C LEU A 28 19.58 -11.75 15.25
N ASP A 29 19.13 -12.42 16.32
CA ASP A 29 19.94 -12.95 17.41
C ASP A 29 20.85 -11.87 18.05
N PHE A 30 20.23 -10.83 18.64
CA PHE A 30 20.94 -9.79 19.38
C PHE A 30 20.16 -9.29 20.59
N HIS A 31 20.87 -8.72 21.56
CA HIS A 31 20.30 -8.19 22.79
C HIS A 31 20.47 -6.66 22.84
N PRO A 32 19.43 -5.88 22.49
CA PRO A 32 19.50 -4.43 22.58
C PRO A 32 19.50 -3.95 24.03
N VAL A 33 20.26 -2.89 24.31
CA VAL A 33 20.26 -2.23 25.62
C VAL A 33 18.97 -1.44 25.85
N ALA A 34 18.43 -0.84 24.78
CA ALA A 34 17.19 -0.08 24.82
C ALA A 34 16.31 -0.44 23.63
N ILE A 35 15.03 -0.65 23.90
CA ILE A 35 13.97 -0.79 22.92
C ILE A 35 12.94 0.27 23.27
N GLN A 36 12.67 1.20 22.35
CA GLN A 36 11.74 2.30 22.59
C GLN A 36 10.90 2.53 21.33
N SER A 37 9.59 2.67 21.53
CA SER A 37 8.67 3.18 20.51
C SER A 37 8.28 4.59 20.91
N LEU A 38 8.56 5.55 20.03
CA LEU A 38 8.19 6.94 20.25
C LEU A 38 6.82 7.17 19.63
N SER A 39 5.82 7.46 20.47
CA SER A 39 4.49 7.84 19.97
C SER A 39 4.56 9.22 19.31
N MET A 40 3.79 9.40 18.23
CA MET A 40 3.63 10.71 17.63
C MET A 40 2.92 11.64 18.61
N THR A 41 3.59 12.74 18.97
CA THR A 41 3.08 13.80 19.85
C THR A 41 2.69 15.00 19.00
N LEU A 42 1.62 14.83 18.22
CA LEU A 42 1.05 15.94 17.45
C LEU A 42 -0.16 16.50 18.20
N THR A 43 -0.28 17.84 18.22
CA THR A 43 -1.40 18.55 18.86
C THR A 43 -2.70 18.46 18.04
N ARG A 44 -2.65 17.86 16.85
CA ARG A 44 -3.78 17.68 15.92
C ARG A 44 -3.78 16.24 15.42
N ASP A 45 -4.98 15.72 15.14
CA ASP A 45 -5.15 14.44 14.48
C ASP A 45 -4.76 14.56 13.00
N CYS A 46 -3.48 14.31 12.70
CA CYS A 46 -2.96 14.41 11.35
C CYS A 46 -3.26 13.19 10.47
N LEU A 47 -3.75 12.09 11.06
CA LEU A 47 -4.02 10.83 10.37
C LEU A 47 -5.37 10.26 10.85
N CYS A 48 -6.20 9.81 9.90
CA CYS A 48 -7.48 9.17 10.18
C CYS A 48 -7.50 7.77 9.53
N PRO A 49 -7.03 6.73 10.24
CA PRO A 49 -7.10 5.36 9.73
C PRO A 49 -8.54 4.85 9.79
N VAL A 50 -9.05 4.36 8.65
CA VAL A 50 -10.39 3.77 8.55
C VAL A 50 -10.29 2.38 7.94
N VAL A 51 -10.94 1.40 8.56
CA VAL A 51 -11.00 0.02 8.06
C VAL A 51 -12.38 -0.22 7.44
N LEU A 52 -12.41 -0.37 6.12
CA LEU A 52 -13.64 -0.70 5.41
C LEU A 52 -13.85 -2.23 5.41
N THR A 53 -14.93 -2.67 6.05
CA THR A 53 -15.28 -4.09 6.17
C THR A 53 -16.46 -4.51 5.30
N ARG A 54 -17.29 -3.54 4.89
CA ARG A 54 -18.51 -3.77 4.11
C ARG A 54 -18.70 -2.71 3.04
N GLY A 55 -19.29 -3.12 1.92
CA GLY A 55 -19.66 -2.23 0.82
C GLY A 55 -20.98 -1.50 1.08
N THR A 56 -21.37 -0.64 0.14
CA THR A 56 -22.66 0.08 0.16
C THR A 56 -23.87 -0.85 0.18
N ASP A 57 -23.69 -2.08 -0.32
CA ASP A 57 -24.67 -3.16 -0.39
C ASP A 57 -24.67 -4.07 0.85
N GLN A 58 -23.93 -3.70 1.91
CA GLN A 58 -23.70 -4.48 3.13
C GLN A 58 -22.96 -5.81 2.91
N MET A 59 -22.48 -6.09 1.70
CA MET A 59 -21.69 -7.28 1.42
C MET A 59 -20.29 -7.12 2.01
N PRO A 60 -19.72 -8.20 2.58
CA PRO A 60 -18.36 -8.17 3.11
C PRO A 60 -17.38 -7.91 1.98
N VAL A 61 -16.50 -6.92 2.18
CA VAL A 61 -15.46 -6.57 1.22
C VAL A 61 -14.16 -7.21 1.66
N SER A 62 -13.60 -8.07 0.80
CA SER A 62 -12.43 -8.87 1.15
C SER A 62 -11.64 -9.32 -0.08
N THR A 63 -10.31 -9.21 -0.01
CA THR A 63 -9.39 -9.72 -1.03
C THR A 63 -8.94 -11.16 -0.76
N LYS A 64 -9.69 -11.94 0.03
CA LYS A 64 -9.43 -13.38 0.19
C LYS A 64 -9.46 -14.07 -1.18
N PHE A 65 -8.63 -15.09 -1.37
CA PHE A 65 -8.46 -15.77 -2.66
C PHE A 65 -9.78 -16.21 -3.31
N GLU A 66 -10.73 -16.65 -2.51
CA GLU A 66 -12.07 -17.09 -2.95
C GLU A 66 -12.99 -15.93 -3.35
N MET A 67 -12.92 -14.80 -2.62
CA MET A 67 -13.83 -13.65 -2.78
C MET A 67 -13.30 -12.59 -3.74
N ARG A 68 -12.00 -12.57 -4.04
CA ARG A 68 -11.37 -11.49 -4.81
C ARG A 68 -11.81 -11.40 -6.27
N ASN A 69 -12.32 -12.51 -6.83
CA ASN A 69 -12.85 -12.58 -8.20
C ASN A 69 -14.36 -12.35 -8.24
N ASP A 70 -15.01 -12.18 -7.08
CA ASP A 70 -16.44 -11.89 -7.02
C ASP A 70 -16.71 -10.50 -7.62
N PRO A 71 -17.51 -10.39 -8.69
CA PRO A 71 -17.86 -9.11 -9.30
C PRO A 71 -18.48 -8.12 -8.30
N GLY A 72 -19.17 -8.61 -7.26
CA GLY A 72 -19.73 -7.75 -6.21
C GLY A 72 -18.65 -7.00 -5.43
N VAL A 73 -17.58 -7.70 -5.05
CA VAL A 73 -16.44 -7.11 -4.33
C VAL A 73 -15.70 -6.11 -5.21
N VAL A 74 -15.43 -6.47 -6.48
CA VAL A 74 -14.77 -5.58 -7.45
C VAL A 74 -15.57 -4.29 -7.65
N ARG A 75 -16.89 -4.41 -7.79
CA ARG A 75 -17.79 -3.25 -7.92
C ARG A 75 -17.79 -2.38 -6.67
N ASN A 76 -17.81 -2.97 -5.48
CA ASN A 76 -17.79 -2.22 -4.22
C ASN A 76 -16.49 -1.43 -4.03
N TYR A 77 -15.34 -2.00 -4.38
CA TYR A 77 -14.07 -1.26 -4.40
C TYR A 77 -14.09 -0.11 -5.41
N GLY A 78 -14.67 -0.33 -6.59
CA GLY A 78 -14.81 0.70 -7.61
C GLY A 78 -15.69 1.86 -7.15
N LYS A 79 -16.87 1.57 -6.59
CA LYS A 79 -17.78 2.58 -6.02
C LYS A 79 -17.13 3.39 -4.89
N MET A 80 -16.42 2.71 -4.00
CA MET A 80 -15.65 3.38 -2.94
C MET A 80 -14.63 4.37 -3.53
N LEU A 81 -13.92 3.99 -4.60
CA LEU A 81 -12.99 4.90 -5.26
C LEU A 81 -13.68 6.07 -5.94
N VAL A 82 -14.84 5.87 -6.56
CA VAL A 82 -15.63 6.97 -7.14
C VAL A 82 -15.99 7.97 -6.06
N GLU A 83 -16.55 7.52 -4.93
CA GLU A 83 -16.89 8.38 -3.80
C GLU A 83 -15.66 9.12 -3.25
N LEU A 84 -14.55 8.40 -3.02
CA LEU A 84 -13.29 9.01 -2.58
C LEU A 84 -12.75 10.04 -3.57
N SER A 85 -12.89 9.78 -4.88
CA SER A 85 -12.44 10.71 -5.92
C SER A 85 -13.19 12.04 -5.91
N THR A 86 -14.45 12.05 -5.45
CA THR A 86 -15.24 13.27 -5.31
C THR A 86 -14.93 14.07 -4.05
N VAL A 87 -14.58 13.39 -2.95
CA VAL A 87 -14.41 14.01 -1.63
C VAL A 87 -12.97 14.43 -1.37
N VAL A 88 -12.00 13.60 -1.75
CA VAL A 88 -10.60 13.83 -1.41
C VAL A 88 -9.98 14.81 -2.42
N PRO A 89 -9.41 15.95 -1.97
CA PRO A 89 -8.73 16.87 -2.86
C PRO A 89 -7.38 16.30 -3.34
N ASP A 90 -6.86 16.83 -4.44
CA ASP A 90 -5.51 16.55 -4.94
C ASP A 90 -5.26 15.05 -5.23
N GLY A 91 -4.28 14.45 -4.54
CA GLY A 91 -3.75 13.11 -4.81
C GLY A 91 -4.33 12.00 -3.94
N ILE A 92 -4.71 10.89 -4.59
CA ILE A 92 -5.06 9.62 -3.96
C ILE A 92 -4.04 8.55 -4.39
N VAL A 93 -3.48 7.80 -3.44
CA VAL A 93 -2.56 6.69 -3.73
C VAL A 93 -3.24 5.38 -3.38
N CYS A 94 -3.34 4.49 -4.35
CA CYS A 94 -3.95 3.19 -4.21
C CYS A 94 -2.87 2.10 -4.29
N PHE A 95 -2.75 1.31 -3.24
CA PHE A 95 -1.86 0.16 -3.20
C PHE A 95 -2.66 -1.13 -3.39
N PHE A 96 -2.27 -1.94 -4.37
CA PHE A 96 -2.80 -3.27 -4.63
C PHE A 96 -1.85 -4.35 -4.12
N VAL A 97 -2.38 -5.55 -3.88
CA VAL A 97 -1.56 -6.69 -3.39
C VAL A 97 -0.57 -7.23 -4.43
N SER A 98 -0.90 -7.14 -5.72
CA SER A 98 -0.06 -7.64 -6.83
C SER A 98 -0.42 -6.98 -8.16
N TYR A 99 0.53 -6.97 -9.11
CA TYR A 99 0.30 -6.47 -10.47
C TYR A 99 -0.82 -7.24 -11.18
N LEU A 100 -0.87 -8.57 -11.03
CA LEU A 100 -1.93 -9.39 -11.62
C LEU A 100 -3.32 -8.98 -11.12
N TYR A 101 -3.45 -8.73 -9.81
CA TYR A 101 -4.74 -8.34 -9.24
C TYR A 101 -5.14 -6.92 -9.66
N MET A 102 -4.17 -6.00 -9.71
CA MET A 102 -4.40 -4.65 -10.20
C MET A 102 -4.89 -4.67 -11.65
N ASP A 103 -4.23 -5.40 -12.54
CA ASP A 103 -4.59 -5.49 -13.96
C ASP A 103 -6.01 -6.08 -14.16
N GLN A 104 -6.33 -7.15 -13.43
CA GLN A 104 -7.67 -7.76 -13.43
C GLN A 104 -8.75 -6.78 -12.99
N ILE A 105 -8.53 -6.05 -11.89
CA ILE A 105 -9.51 -5.09 -11.39
C ILE A 105 -9.65 -3.90 -12.33
N VAL A 106 -8.54 -3.36 -12.83
CA VAL A 106 -8.57 -2.19 -13.74
C VAL A 106 -9.32 -2.54 -15.02
N THR A 107 -9.08 -3.74 -15.56
CA THR A 107 -9.82 -4.26 -16.73
C THR A 107 -11.32 -4.39 -16.42
N ALA A 108 -11.67 -5.01 -15.30
CA ALA A 108 -13.07 -5.13 -14.88
C ALA A 108 -13.74 -3.77 -14.65
N TRP A 109 -13.05 -2.80 -14.06
CA TRP A 109 -13.57 -1.43 -13.88
C TRP A 109 -13.71 -0.67 -15.19
N HIS A 110 -12.88 -0.97 -16.19
CA HIS A 110 -13.04 -0.42 -17.52
C HIS A 110 -14.29 -0.98 -18.20
N GLU A 111 -14.49 -2.30 -18.16
CA GLU A 111 -15.67 -2.97 -18.72
C GLU A 111 -16.97 -2.53 -18.03
N MET A 112 -16.95 -2.30 -16.72
CA MET A 112 -18.10 -1.81 -15.95
C MET A 112 -18.36 -0.30 -16.10
N GLY A 113 -17.48 0.44 -16.79
CA GLY A 113 -17.58 1.90 -16.92
C GLY A 113 -17.17 2.72 -15.69
N ILE A 114 -16.82 2.07 -14.58
CA ILE A 114 -16.42 2.72 -13.31
C ILE A 114 -15.16 3.57 -13.51
N LEU A 115 -14.21 3.08 -14.31
CA LEU A 115 -12.97 3.83 -14.55
C LEU A 115 -13.25 5.18 -15.24
N GLN A 116 -14.27 5.24 -16.11
CA GLN A 116 -14.66 6.48 -16.78
C GLN A 116 -15.27 7.48 -15.79
N GLU A 117 -16.06 7.01 -14.82
CA GLU A 117 -16.59 7.85 -13.74
C GLU A 117 -15.46 8.42 -12.88
N ILE A 118 -14.46 7.61 -12.50
CA ILE A 118 -13.29 8.09 -11.75
C ILE A 118 -12.53 9.17 -12.56
N MET A 119 -12.35 8.93 -13.86
CA MET A 119 -11.63 9.86 -14.75
C MET A 119 -12.33 11.21 -14.96
N GLN A 120 -13.63 11.30 -14.70
CA GLN A 120 -14.33 12.59 -14.67
C GLN A 120 -13.82 13.49 -13.53
N HIS A 121 -13.45 12.88 -12.40
CA HIS A 121 -12.99 13.60 -11.21
C HIS A 121 -11.46 13.73 -11.14
N LYS A 122 -10.70 12.66 -11.39
CA LYS A 122 -9.24 12.63 -11.24
C LYS A 122 -8.54 11.87 -12.37
N LEU A 123 -7.33 12.29 -12.72
CA LEU A 123 -6.50 11.55 -13.68
C LEU A 123 -5.90 10.29 -13.04
N VAL A 124 -6.07 9.15 -13.69
CA VAL A 124 -5.56 7.86 -13.21
C VAL A 124 -4.20 7.56 -13.86
N PHE A 125 -3.22 7.23 -13.04
CA PHE A 125 -1.89 6.79 -13.44
C PHE A 125 -1.62 5.41 -12.84
N ILE A 126 -1.00 4.51 -13.61
CA ILE A 126 -0.81 3.11 -13.23
C ILE A 126 0.69 2.81 -13.23
N GLU A 127 1.16 2.17 -12.17
CA GLU A 127 2.51 1.64 -12.07
C GLU A 127 2.69 0.44 -13.00
N THR A 128 3.77 0.43 -13.78
CA THR A 128 4.14 -0.71 -14.61
C THR A 128 5.44 -1.33 -14.12
N GLN A 129 5.82 -2.49 -14.67
CA GLN A 129 7.08 -3.13 -14.28
C GLN A 129 8.31 -2.37 -14.78
N ASP A 130 8.13 -1.57 -15.84
CA ASP A 130 9.16 -0.71 -16.40
C ASP A 130 9.39 0.53 -15.51
N VAL A 131 10.66 0.77 -15.19
CA VAL A 131 11.09 1.91 -14.37
C VAL A 131 10.89 3.22 -15.13
N VAL A 132 11.16 3.24 -16.43
CA VAL A 132 11.09 4.48 -17.21
C VAL A 132 9.65 4.95 -17.32
N GLU A 133 8.73 4.04 -17.63
CA GLU A 133 7.31 4.35 -17.69
C GLU A 133 6.74 4.75 -16.32
N THR A 134 7.13 4.02 -15.26
CA THR A 134 6.69 4.35 -13.89
C THR A 134 7.15 5.73 -13.44
N THR A 135 8.40 6.11 -13.75
CA THR A 135 8.91 7.45 -13.41
C THR A 135 8.19 8.55 -14.18
N LEU A 136 7.85 8.32 -15.46
CA LEU A 136 7.04 9.26 -16.24
C LEU A 136 5.61 9.37 -15.70
N ALA A 137 4.99 8.24 -15.35
CA ALA A 137 3.65 8.21 -14.74
C ALA A 137 3.63 8.99 -13.40
N LEU A 138 4.68 8.85 -12.59
CA LEU A 138 4.80 9.54 -11.31
C LEU A 138 5.03 11.06 -11.48
N ASP A 139 5.84 11.47 -12.45
CA ASP A 139 6.02 12.91 -12.76
C ASP A 139 4.70 13.52 -13.24
N ASN A 140 3.97 12.83 -14.13
CA ASN A 140 2.66 13.28 -14.59
C ASN A 140 1.62 13.30 -13.46
N TYR A 141 1.66 12.34 -12.54
CA TYR A 141 0.83 12.31 -11.33
C TYR A 141 1.02 13.57 -10.48
N ARG A 142 2.28 13.95 -10.21
CA ARG A 142 2.60 15.17 -9.44
C ARG A 142 2.15 16.43 -10.16
N ARG A 143 2.42 16.53 -11.47
CA ARG A 143 1.95 17.66 -12.30
C ARG A 143 0.43 17.80 -12.30
N ALA A 144 -0.31 16.70 -12.30
CA ALA A 144 -1.77 16.72 -12.26
C ALA A 144 -2.32 17.19 -10.91
N CYS A 145 -1.67 16.83 -9.79
CA CYS A 145 -1.96 17.40 -8.47
C CYS A 145 -1.70 18.91 -8.46
N ASP A 146 -0.53 19.35 -8.93
CA ASP A 146 -0.11 20.76 -8.86
C ASP A 146 -0.94 21.69 -9.74
N ARG A 147 -1.55 21.15 -10.82
CA ARG A 147 -2.42 21.89 -11.74
C ARG A 147 -3.90 21.89 -11.33
N GLY A 148 -4.23 21.33 -10.16
CA GLY A 148 -5.58 21.37 -9.59
C GLY A 148 -6.60 20.41 -10.21
N ARG A 149 -6.18 19.53 -11.13
CA ARG A 149 -7.05 18.48 -11.68
C ARG A 149 -7.25 17.34 -10.67
N GLY A 150 -6.24 17.10 -9.84
CA GLY A 150 -6.17 15.94 -8.96
C GLY A 150 -5.83 14.67 -9.72
N SER A 151 -5.21 13.74 -9.02
CA SER A 151 -4.74 12.49 -9.63
C SER A 151 -4.85 11.32 -8.67
N MET A 152 -4.88 10.13 -9.26
CA MET A 152 -4.97 8.87 -8.56
C MET A 152 -3.85 7.97 -9.08
N PHE A 153 -3.02 7.45 -8.18
CA PHE A 153 -1.89 6.59 -8.54
C PHE A 153 -2.17 5.15 -8.11
N PHE A 154 -2.28 4.23 -9.07
CA PHE A 154 -2.41 2.81 -8.84
C PHE A 154 -1.03 2.17 -8.79
N SER A 155 -0.68 1.61 -7.64
CA SER A 155 0.62 1.04 -7.35
C SER A 155 0.49 -0.30 -6.66
N VAL A 156 1.58 -1.05 -6.57
CA VAL A 156 1.62 -2.31 -5.83
C VAL A 156 2.33 -2.10 -4.51
N ALA A 157 1.80 -2.62 -3.40
CA ALA A 157 2.37 -2.47 -2.05
C ALA A 157 3.79 -3.04 -1.89
N ARG A 158 4.22 -3.88 -2.85
CA ARG A 158 5.57 -4.48 -2.95
C ARG A 158 6.32 -4.02 -4.20
N GLY A 159 5.79 -3.02 -4.88
CA GLY A 159 6.39 -2.42 -6.06
C GLY A 159 7.49 -1.44 -5.67
N LYS A 160 8.19 -0.93 -6.68
CA LYS A 160 9.33 -0.01 -6.50
C LYS A 160 8.87 1.32 -5.90
N VAL A 161 7.64 1.73 -6.23
CA VAL A 161 7.04 2.98 -5.76
C VAL A 161 6.78 2.96 -4.24
N ALA A 162 6.45 1.79 -3.67
CA ALA A 162 6.14 1.66 -2.25
C ALA A 162 7.38 1.75 -1.32
N GLU A 163 8.59 1.50 -1.84
CA GLU A 163 9.82 1.49 -1.04
C GLU A 163 10.63 2.79 -1.14
N GLY A 164 10.64 3.42 -2.32
CA GLY A 164 11.60 4.49 -2.62
C GLY A 164 11.01 5.88 -2.83
N ILE A 165 9.68 6.02 -2.84
CA ILE A 165 9.02 7.27 -3.22
C ILE A 165 8.13 7.78 -2.09
N ASP A 166 8.41 9.01 -1.68
CA ASP A 166 7.61 9.71 -0.68
C ASP A 166 6.47 10.51 -1.36
N PHE A 167 5.29 10.44 -0.76
CA PHE A 167 4.09 11.16 -1.18
C PHE A 167 3.83 12.30 -0.20
N ASP A 168 4.63 13.37 -0.31
CA ASP A 168 4.56 14.51 0.59
C ASP A 168 3.26 15.33 0.41
N ARG A 169 2.74 15.87 1.52
CA ARG A 169 1.62 16.83 1.58
C ARG A 169 0.39 16.44 0.75
N HIS A 170 0.16 17.14 -0.36
CA HIS A 170 -1.03 17.02 -1.20
C HIS A 170 -0.90 15.91 -2.24
N TYR A 171 0.29 15.34 -2.40
CA TYR A 171 0.51 14.20 -3.28
C TYR A 171 -0.04 12.88 -2.72
N GLY A 172 -0.49 12.83 -1.47
CA GLY A 172 -1.02 11.61 -0.84
C GLY A 172 -2.05 11.91 0.23
N ARG A 173 -3.10 12.69 -0.09
CA ARG A 173 -4.14 13.09 0.89
C ARG A 173 -4.96 11.91 1.39
N ALA A 174 -5.19 10.92 0.53
CA ALA A 174 -5.75 9.64 0.93
C ALA A 174 -4.89 8.50 0.39
N VAL A 175 -4.61 7.53 1.24
CA VAL A 175 -3.92 6.29 0.88
C VAL A 175 -4.91 5.15 1.06
N VAL A 176 -5.18 4.44 -0.02
CA VAL A 176 -6.11 3.30 -0.06
C VAL A 176 -5.31 2.02 -0.22
N MET A 177 -5.39 1.14 0.76
CA MET A 177 -4.78 -0.18 0.69
C MET A 177 -5.83 -1.21 0.31
N PHE A 178 -5.78 -1.70 -0.92
CA PHE A 178 -6.65 -2.78 -1.40
C PHE A 178 -6.18 -4.13 -0.87
N GLY A 179 -6.83 -4.57 0.22
CA GLY A 179 -6.55 -5.86 0.82
C GLY A 179 -5.28 -5.87 1.68
N VAL A 180 -4.83 -7.08 2.02
CA VAL A 180 -3.64 -7.28 2.85
C VAL A 180 -2.53 -7.89 1.97
N PRO A 181 -1.33 -7.27 1.89
CA PRO A 181 -0.26 -7.72 1.00
C PRO A 181 0.47 -8.97 1.55
N TYR A 182 -0.19 -10.12 1.47
CA TYR A 182 0.41 -11.40 1.86
C TYR A 182 1.53 -11.84 0.92
N GLN A 183 2.52 -12.55 1.48
CA GLN A 183 3.46 -13.31 0.67
C GLN A 183 2.75 -14.53 0.09
N TYR A 184 3.20 -15.02 -1.07
CA TYR A 184 2.69 -16.26 -1.64
C TYR A 184 2.97 -17.42 -0.68
N THR A 185 1.93 -17.89 0.00
CA THR A 185 1.99 -18.85 1.10
C THR A 185 2.45 -20.24 0.67
N LEU A 186 2.23 -20.60 -0.59
CA LEU A 186 2.65 -21.88 -1.16
C LEU A 186 4.10 -21.89 -1.66
N SER A 187 4.83 -20.77 -1.53
CA SER A 187 6.26 -20.72 -1.88
C SER A 187 7.06 -21.67 -0.99
N ARG A 188 7.87 -22.54 -1.62
CA ARG A 188 8.78 -23.45 -0.90
C ARG A 188 9.74 -22.69 0.02
N ILE A 189 10.23 -21.53 -0.43
CA ILE A 189 11.16 -20.69 0.35
C ILE A 189 10.48 -20.17 1.61
N LEU A 190 9.22 -19.72 1.51
CA LEU A 190 8.48 -19.23 2.66
C LEU A 190 8.18 -20.35 3.65
N ARG A 191 7.75 -21.53 3.16
CA ARG A 191 7.50 -22.70 4.01
C ARG A 191 8.76 -23.15 4.75
N ALA A 192 9.90 -23.26 4.07
CA ALA A 192 11.16 -23.62 4.68
C ALA A 192 11.61 -22.58 5.73
N ARG A 193 11.42 -21.28 5.47
CA ARG A 193 11.70 -20.23 6.47
C ARG A 193 10.76 -20.29 7.68
N LEU A 194 9.49 -20.60 7.47
CA LEU A 194 8.53 -20.77 8.56
C LEU A 194 8.84 -22.01 9.41
N GLU A 195 9.30 -23.09 8.80
CA GLU A 195 9.78 -24.28 9.50
C GLU A 195 11.03 -23.94 10.35
N TYR A 196 12.02 -23.26 9.76
CA TYR A 196 13.21 -22.80 10.49
C TYR A 196 12.90 -21.86 11.67
N LEU A 197 11.88 -21.01 11.56
CA LEU A 197 11.47 -20.11 12.64
C LEU A 197 10.59 -20.79 13.72
N ARG A 198 10.12 -22.01 13.46
CA ARG A 198 9.36 -22.81 14.44
C ARG A 198 10.26 -23.67 15.31
N GLU A 199 11.40 -24.08 14.78
CA GLU A 199 12.50 -24.73 15.52
C GLU A 199 13.20 -23.72 16.43
#